data_AF-A0A5D2Y3U5-F1
#
_entry.id   AF-A0A5D2Y3U5-F1
#
_cell.length_a   1.000
_cell.length_b   1.000
_cell.length_c   1.000
_cell.angle_alpha   90.00
_cell.angle_beta   90.00
_cell.angle_gamma   90.00
#
_symmetry.space_group_name_H-M   'P 1'
#
loop_
_entity.id
_entity.type
_entity.pdbx_description
1 polymer ?
#
loop_
_entity_poly.entity_id
_entity_poly.type
_entity_poly.pdbx_seq_one_letter_code
_entity_poly.pdbx_strand_id
1 'polypeptide(L)'
;MEEVIDIVVDFEDYFPSMMLKYGAEWLLGEVCNGFRLLMDAEKGVITFESLKIKSAMLGLGDMEDDEIVCMLSEGDLDGDGALNQLEFCILMFRLSPGLV
;
A
#
# COMPACT_ATOMS: atom_id res chain seq x y z
N MET A 1 -15.83 -21.05 14.72
CA MET A 1 -15.35 -21.19 13.34
C MET A 1 -15.47 -19.79 12.77
N GLU A 2 -14.47 -18.98 13.06
CA GLU A 2 -14.39 -17.63 12.52
C GLU A 2 -13.61 -17.83 11.23
N GLU A 3 -14.31 -17.71 10.09
CA GLU A 3 -13.63 -17.67 8.81
C GLU A 3 -12.79 -16.41 8.81
N VAL A 4 -11.50 -16.57 9.06
CA VAL A 4 -10.49 -15.60 8.67
C VAL A 4 -10.59 -15.54 7.16
N ILE A 5 -11.31 -14.54 6.66
CA ILE A 5 -11.35 -14.20 5.25
C ILE A 5 -9.94 -13.71 4.95
N ASP A 6 -9.12 -14.61 4.46
CA ASP A 6 -7.81 -14.30 3.88
C ASP A 6 -8.13 -13.56 2.56
N ILE A 7 -8.51 -12.29 2.66
CA ILE A 7 -8.59 -11.38 1.50
C ILE A 7 -7.14 -11.12 1.14
N VAL A 8 -6.55 -12.09 0.46
CA VAL A 8 -5.28 -11.92 -0.22
C VAL A 8 -5.57 -10.93 -1.35
N VAL A 9 -5.36 -9.65 -1.07
CA VAL A 9 -5.17 -8.67 -2.14
C VAL A 9 -4.04 -9.26 -2.99
N ASP A 10 -4.36 -9.64 -4.23
CA ASP A 10 -3.40 -10.29 -5.13
C ASP A 10 -2.36 -9.25 -5.55
N PHE A 11 -1.39 -9.03 -4.66
CA PHE A 11 -0.32 -8.09 -4.83
C PHE A 11 0.73 -8.73 -5.72
N GLU A 12 0.78 -8.31 -6.97
CA GLU A 12 1.81 -8.78 -7.89
C GLU A 12 3.18 -8.21 -7.49
N ASP A 13 4.04 -9.06 -6.95
CA ASP A 13 5.31 -8.66 -6.38
C ASP A 13 6.41 -8.47 -7.45
N TYR A 14 6.60 -7.22 -7.86
CA TYR A 14 7.68 -6.81 -8.76
C TYR A 14 8.95 -6.32 -8.04
N PHE A 15 8.92 -6.23 -6.71
CA PHE A 15 9.97 -5.56 -5.95
C PHE A 15 11.33 -6.29 -6.06
N PRO A 16 11.42 -7.64 -6.03
CA PRO A 16 12.68 -8.34 -6.21
C PRO A 16 13.37 -8.02 -7.53
N SER A 17 12.59 -7.96 -8.62
CA SER A 17 13.11 -7.64 -9.95
C SER A 17 13.57 -6.18 -10.06
N MET A 18 12.80 -5.25 -9.48
CA MET A 18 13.18 -3.83 -9.43
C MET A 18 14.43 -3.61 -8.58
N MET A 19 14.53 -4.26 -7.41
CA MET A 19 15.69 -4.17 -6.53
C MET A 19 16.94 -4.73 -7.21
N LEU A 20 16.84 -5.88 -7.88
CA LEU A 20 17.96 -6.47 -8.60
C LEU A 20 18.48 -5.56 -9.73
N LYS A 21 17.57 -4.88 -10.42
CA LYS A 21 17.91 -4.07 -11.61
C LYS A 21 18.36 -2.64 -11.27
N TYR A 22 17.76 -2.02 -10.26
CA TYR A 22 17.93 -0.60 -9.96
C TYR A 22 18.47 -0.30 -8.56
N GLY A 23 18.52 -1.30 -7.68
CA GLY A 23 19.02 -1.17 -6.31
C GLY A 23 17.97 -0.77 -5.28
N ALA A 24 18.30 -0.95 -4.00
CA ALA A 24 17.39 -0.72 -2.87
C ALA A 24 17.02 0.77 -2.69
N GLU A 25 17.98 1.69 -2.89
CA GLU A 25 17.72 3.13 -2.78
C GLU A 25 16.68 3.61 -3.81
N TRP A 26 16.77 3.09 -5.04
CA TRP A 26 15.79 3.37 -6.08
C TRP A 26 14.41 2.83 -5.72
N LEU A 27 14.33 1.56 -5.30
CA LEU A 27 13.07 0.94 -4.90
C LEU A 27 12.40 1.71 -3.76
N LEU A 28 13.14 2.08 -2.71
CA LEU A 28 12.63 2.89 -1.61
C LEU A 28 12.11 4.25 -2.10
N GLY A 29 12.80 4.88 -3.05
CA GLY A 29 12.35 6.10 -3.71
C GLY A 29 11.01 5.91 -4.41
N GLU A 30 10.84 4.82 -5.16
CA GLU A 30 9.61 4.52 -5.87
C GLU A 30 8.43 4.20 -4.94
N VAL A 31 8.67 3.46 -3.85
CA VAL A 31 7.66 3.25 -2.80
C VAL A 31 7.24 4.58 -2.17
N CYS A 32 8.19 5.47 -1.90
CA CYS A 32 7.90 6.81 -1.39
C CYS A 32 7.13 7.67 -2.40
N ASN A 33 7.39 7.51 -3.70
CA ASN A 33 6.65 8.19 -4.76
C ASN A 33 5.22 7.67 -4.86
N GLY A 34 5.03 6.35 -4.76
CA GLY A 34 3.71 5.72 -4.67
C GLY A 34 2.89 6.26 -3.50
N PHE A 35 3.49 6.38 -2.32
CA PHE A 35 2.85 7.02 -1.15
C PHE A 35 2.35 8.43 -1.48
N ARG A 36 3.19 9.28 -2.09
CA ARG A 36 2.84 10.67 -2.44
C ARG A 36 1.69 10.74 -3.46
N LEU A 37 1.60 9.76 -4.36
CA LEU A 37 0.50 9.68 -5.31
C LEU A 37 -0.82 9.35 -4.63
N LEU A 38 -0.81 8.49 -3.60
CA LEU A 38 -1.99 7.97 -2.90
C LEU A 38 -2.45 8.80 -1.68
N MET A 39 -1.56 9.58 -1.07
CA MET A 39 -1.88 10.36 0.13
C MET A 39 -2.87 11.50 -0.13
N ASP A 40 -3.64 11.84 0.89
CA ASP A 40 -4.35 13.11 1.01
C ASP A 40 -3.31 14.25 1.13
N ALA A 41 -3.37 15.22 0.22
CA ALA A 41 -2.38 16.29 0.13
C ALA A 41 -2.45 17.29 1.30
N GLU A 42 -3.63 17.44 1.92
CA GLU A 42 -3.82 18.35 3.05
C GLU A 42 -3.42 17.68 4.36
N LYS A 43 -3.74 16.38 4.51
CA LYS A 43 -3.46 15.64 5.75
C LYS A 43 -2.05 15.05 5.83
N GLY A 44 -1.39 14.81 4.70
CA GLY A 44 -0.06 14.21 4.70
C GLY A 44 -0.04 12.68 4.82
N VAL A 45 -1.19 12.02 4.81
CA VAL A 45 -1.37 10.58 5.05
C VAL A 45 -2.32 9.98 4.02
N ILE A 46 -2.26 8.66 3.80
CA ILE A 46 -3.24 7.94 2.98
C ILE A 46 -4.47 7.70 3.84
N THR A 47 -5.62 8.14 3.36
CA THR A 47 -6.91 7.91 3.99
C THR A 47 -7.77 7.03 3.08
N PHE A 48 -8.86 6.50 3.59
CA PHE A 48 -9.85 5.78 2.79
C PHE A 48 -10.27 6.54 1.52
N GLU A 49 -10.67 7.79 1.67
CA GLU A 49 -11.11 8.63 0.54
C GLU A 49 -9.97 8.89 -0.45
N SER A 50 -8.76 9.21 0.04
CA SER A 50 -7.64 9.47 -0.85
C SER A 50 -7.24 8.21 -1.61
N LEU A 51 -7.16 7.06 -0.94
CA LEU A 51 -6.83 5.79 -1.56
C LEU A 51 -7.86 5.43 -2.63
N LYS A 52 -9.16 5.51 -2.31
CA LYS A 52 -10.27 5.22 -3.24
C LYS A 52 -10.23 6.06 -4.51
N ILE A 53 -10.08 7.38 -4.36
CA ILE A 53 -10.07 8.31 -5.50
C ILE A 53 -8.82 8.10 -6.34
N LYS A 54 -7.66 7.97 -5.69
CA LYS A 54 -6.37 7.94 -6.40
C LYS A 54 -6.09 6.58 -7.03
N SER A 55 -6.51 5.47 -6.42
CA SER A 55 -6.43 4.14 -7.04
C SER A 55 -7.27 4.07 -8.33
N ALA A 56 -8.50 4.59 -8.29
CA ALA A 56 -9.37 4.69 -9.45
C ALA A 56 -8.75 5.57 -10.56
N MET A 57 -8.17 6.72 -10.19
CA MET A 57 -7.50 7.62 -11.15
C MET A 57 -6.25 7.00 -11.80
N LEU A 58 -5.53 6.14 -11.07
CA LEU A 58 -4.34 5.44 -11.58
C LEU A 58 -4.69 4.22 -12.43
N GLY A 59 -5.98 3.89 -12.56
CA GLY A 59 -6.44 2.74 -13.33
C GLY A 59 -6.08 1.40 -12.68
N LEU A 60 -5.90 1.38 -11.35
CA LEU A 60 -5.60 0.16 -10.58
C LEU A 60 -6.83 -0.75 -10.38
N GLY A 61 -7.90 -0.53 -11.14
CA GLY A 61 -9.21 -1.14 -10.92
C GLY A 61 -10.06 -0.33 -9.94
N ASP A 62 -11.37 -0.51 -10.02
CA ASP A 62 -12.28 -0.05 -8.96
C ASP A 62 -12.06 -0.99 -7.77
N MET A 63 -11.15 -0.60 -6.86
CA MET A 63 -11.02 -1.28 -5.57
C MET A 63 -12.34 -1.13 -4.82
N GLU A 64 -12.87 -2.25 -4.33
CA GLU A 64 -14.10 -2.24 -3.54
C GLU A 64 -13.81 -1.66 -2.14
N ASP A 65 -14.85 -1.14 -1.49
CA ASP A 65 -14.70 -0.45 -0.19
C ASP A 65 -14.11 -1.37 0.89
N ASP A 66 -14.39 -2.66 0.84
CA ASP A 66 -13.84 -3.68 1.75
C ASP A 66 -12.34 -3.94 1.51
N GLU A 67 -11.88 -3.95 0.26
CA GLU A 67 -10.46 -4.07 -0.07
C GLU A 67 -9.67 -2.88 0.46
N ILE A 68 -10.19 -1.67 0.29
CA ILE A 68 -9.55 -0.44 0.80
C ILE A 68 -9.49 -0.45 2.32
N VAL A 69 -10.57 -0.83 2.99
CA VAL A 69 -10.59 -0.97 4.46
C VAL A 69 -9.57 -2.02 4.91
N CYS A 70 -9.46 -3.15 4.20
CA CYS A 70 -8.49 -4.18 4.51
C CYS A 70 -7.05 -3.67 4.37
N MET A 71 -6.73 -2.95 3.27
CA MET A 71 -5.39 -2.38 3.05
C MET A 71 -5.00 -1.38 4.15
N LEU A 72 -5.92 -0.50 4.56
CA LEU A 72 -5.67 0.44 5.65
C LEU A 72 -5.47 -0.33 6.96
N SER A 73 -6.38 -1.25 7.29
CA SER A 73 -6.33 -1.99 8.56
C SER A 73 -5.07 -2.85 8.71
N GLU A 74 -4.54 -3.40 7.62
CA GLU A 74 -3.33 -4.22 7.63
C GLU A 74 -2.04 -3.40 7.79
N GLY A 75 -2.06 -2.15 7.29
CA GLY A 75 -0.92 -1.24 7.32
C GLY A 75 -0.90 -0.28 8.51
N ASP A 76 -2.05 0.06 9.08
CA ASP A 76 -2.22 1.01 10.18
C ASP A 76 -1.70 0.38 11.48
N LEU A 77 -0.50 0.79 11.91
CA LEU A 77 0.18 0.21 13.06
C LEU A 77 -0.11 0.99 14.35
N ASP A 78 -0.48 2.25 14.25
CA ASP A 78 -0.79 3.11 15.39
C ASP A 78 -2.29 3.25 15.70
N GLY A 79 -3.16 2.81 14.78
CA GLY A 79 -4.61 2.75 14.93
C GLY A 79 -5.32 4.07 14.67
N ASP A 80 -4.71 5.00 13.91
CA ASP A 80 -5.31 6.30 13.59
C ASP A 80 -6.32 6.27 12.42
N GLY A 81 -6.44 5.11 11.76
CA GLY A 81 -7.34 4.88 10.62
C GLY A 81 -6.79 5.40 9.29
N ALA A 82 -5.51 5.74 9.22
CA ALA A 82 -4.81 6.20 8.03
C ALA A 82 -3.45 5.46 7.90
N LEU A 83 -2.76 5.68 6.78
CA LEU A 83 -1.38 5.23 6.63
C LEU A 83 -0.47 6.44 6.51
N ASN A 84 0.46 6.56 7.45
CA ASN A 84 1.61 7.43 7.27
C ASN A 84 2.64 6.78 6.33
N GLN A 85 3.69 7.54 5.96
CA GLN A 85 4.67 7.06 4.98
C GLN A 85 5.42 5.81 5.46
N LEU A 86 5.72 5.72 6.76
CA LEU A 86 6.45 4.58 7.31
C LEU A 86 5.60 3.31 7.27
N GLU A 87 4.34 3.41 7.71
CA GLU A 87 3.36 2.33 7.68
C GLU A 87 3.13 1.80 6.27
N PHE A 88 2.92 2.71 5.31
CA PHE A 88 2.79 2.33 3.91
C PHE A 88 4.02 1.60 3.37
N CYS A 89 5.22 2.10 3.66
CA CYS A 89 6.45 1.41 3.26
C CYS A 89 6.52 0.01 3.88
N ILE A 90 6.28 -0.11 5.19
CA ILE A 90 6.30 -1.41 5.90
C ILE A 90 5.29 -2.37 5.29
N LEU A 91 4.05 -1.92 5.03
CA LEU A 91 3.01 -2.71 4.39
C LEU A 91 3.50 -3.24 3.03
N MET A 92 4.02 -2.37 2.17
CA MET A 92 4.51 -2.75 0.84
C MET A 92 5.65 -3.78 0.90
N PHE A 93 6.57 -3.68 1.86
CA PHE A 93 7.63 -4.67 2.04
C PHE A 93 7.10 -5.99 2.63
N ARG A 94 6.10 -5.96 3.52
CA ARG A 94 5.45 -7.17 4.06
C ARG A 94 4.72 -7.96 2.98
N LEU A 95 4.15 -7.27 1.99
CA LEU A 95 3.49 -7.88 0.85
C LEU A 95 4.47 -8.45 -0.19
N SER A 96 5.77 -8.18 -0.06
CA SER A 96 6.83 -8.70 -0.93
C SER A 96 7.63 -9.80 -0.22
N PRO A 97 7.18 -11.07 -0.25
CA PRO A 97 7.90 -12.16 0.40
C PRO A 97 9.27 -12.44 -0.26
N GLY A 98 9.50 -11.95 -1.49
CA GLY A 98 10.79 -12.11 -2.18
C GLY A 98 11.90 -11.18 -1.70
N LEU A 99 11.58 -10.22 -0.81
CA LEU A 99 12.54 -9.28 -0.23
C LEU A 99 12.98 -9.59 1.21
N VAL A 100 12.25 -10.48 1.89
CA VAL A 100 12.51 -10.91 3.29
C VAL A 100 13.26 -12.24 3.36
#